data_AF-A0A7C1DYV7-F1
#
_entry.id   AF-A0A7C1DYV7-F1
#
_cell.length_a   1.000
_cell.length_b   1.000
_cell.length_c   1.000
_cell.angle_alpha   90.00
_cell.angle_beta   90.00
_cell.angle_gamma   90.00
#
_symmetry.space_group_name_H-M   'P 1'
#
loop_
_entity.id
_entity.type
_entity.pdbx_description
1 polymer ?
#
loop_
_entity_poly.entity_id
_entity_poly.type
_entity_poly.pdbx_seq_one_letter_code
_entity_poly.pdbx_strand_id
1 'polypeptide(L)' 'MDTANRTAHPGLFIGTSGWSYRHWKGVFYPAEVKPSGYLEHYLTKFSCVELN' A
#
# COMPACT_ATOMS: atom_id res chain seq x y z
N MET A 1 -23.05 4.27 15.19
CA MET A 1 -22.79 3.70 13.85
C MET A 1 -21.51 2.89 13.97
N ASP A 2 -21.57 1.67 13.49
CA ASP A 2 -20.79 0.49 13.92
C ASP A 2 -19.27 0.71 13.98
N THR A 3 -18.69 0.59 15.17
CA THR A 3 -17.24 0.50 15.36
C THR A 3 -16.85 -0.96 15.18
N ALA A 4 -16.67 -1.39 13.94
CA ALA A 4 -16.22 -2.74 13.63
C ALA A 4 -14.87 -2.99 14.31
N ASN A 5 -14.90 -3.78 15.37
CA ASN A 5 -13.75 -4.29 16.08
C ASN A 5 -12.96 -5.20 15.13
N ARG A 6 -11.99 -4.64 14.41
CA ARG A 6 -11.01 -5.41 13.64
C ARG A 6 -10.10 -6.12 14.64
N THR A 7 -10.40 -7.38 14.94
CA THR A 7 -9.40 -8.29 15.51
C THR A 7 -8.23 -8.34 14.54
N ALA A 8 -7.11 -7.73 14.91
CA ALA A 8 -5.86 -7.91 14.18
C ALA A 8 -5.47 -9.39 14.27
N HIS A 9 -5.26 -10.04 13.12
CA HIS A 9 -4.73 -11.40 13.07
C HIS A 9 -3.20 -11.35 13.11
N PRO A 10 -2.56 -11.84 14.18
CA PRO A 10 -1.11 -11.87 14.26
C PRO A 10 -0.54 -12.67 13.09
N GLY A 11 0.39 -12.08 12.34
CA GLY A 11 1.05 -12.74 11.20
C GLY A 11 0.30 -12.69 9.86
N LEU A 12 -0.89 -12.07 9.80
CA LEU A 12 -1.56 -11.80 8.52
C LEU A 12 -1.11 -10.45 7.95
N PHE A 13 -0.47 -10.49 6.79
CA PHE A 13 -0.04 -9.29 6.07
C PHE A 13 -0.73 -9.23 4.71
N ILE A 14 -1.23 -8.04 4.35
CA ILE A 14 -1.87 -7.76 3.06
C ILE A 14 -1.01 -6.77 2.29
N GLY A 15 -0.74 -7.08 1.02
CA GLY A 15 0.06 -6.30 0.09
C GLY A 15 -0.12 -6.76 -1.35
N THR A 16 0.72 -6.27 -2.25
CA THR A 16 0.68 -6.55 -3.70
C THR A 16 1.97 -7.19 -4.20
N SER A 17 1.92 -7.84 -5.37
CA SER A 17 3.11 -8.26 -6.12
C SER A 17 3.75 -7.03 -6.76
N GLY A 18 4.71 -6.42 -6.08
CA GLY A 18 5.35 -5.18 -6.52
C GLY A 18 4.62 -3.90 -6.08
N TRP A 19 5.29 -2.77 -6.26
CA TRP A 19 4.83 -1.42 -5.88
C TRP A 19 5.17 -0.38 -6.95
N SER A 20 6.22 -0.59 -7.74
CA SER A 20 6.72 0.42 -8.69
C SER A 20 5.99 0.44 -10.03
N TYR A 21 4.73 0.89 -10.03
CA TYR A 21 3.89 0.94 -11.23
C TYR A 21 3.53 2.38 -11.62
N ARG A 22 3.96 2.83 -12.81
CA ARG A 22 3.64 4.18 -13.31
C ARG A 22 2.15 4.43 -13.47
N HIS A 23 1.39 3.42 -13.88
CA HIS A 23 -0.06 3.53 -14.10
C HIS A 23 -0.88 3.65 -12.81
N TRP A 24 -0.26 3.46 -11.63
CA TRP A 24 -0.91 3.71 -10.34
C TRP A 24 -0.95 5.19 -9.97
N LYS A 25 -0.25 6.05 -10.70
CA LYS A 25 -0.26 7.50 -10.47
C LYS A 25 -1.63 8.10 -10.80
N GLY A 26 -2.19 8.86 -9.86
CA GLY A 26 -3.53 9.41 -9.92
C GLY A 26 -4.64 8.41 -9.51
N VAL A 27 -4.30 7.15 -9.22
CA VAL A 27 -5.25 6.11 -8.77
C VAL A 27 -4.94 5.69 -7.34
N PHE A 28 -3.70 5.27 -7.11
CA PHE A 28 -3.18 4.88 -5.80
C PHE A 28 -2.12 5.88 -5.30
N TYR A 29 -1.20 6.30 -6.17
CA TYR A 29 -0.24 7.36 -5.83
C TYR A 29 -0.82 8.74 -6.14
N PRO A 30 -0.75 9.72 -5.21
CA PRO A 30 -1.09 11.09 -5.52
C PRO A 30 -0.31 11.63 -6.72
N ALA A 31 -0.91 12.56 -7.47
CA ALA A 31 -0.36 13.05 -8.74
C ALA A 31 0.97 13.81 -8.59
N GLU A 32 1.24 14.32 -7.40
CA GLU A 32 2.43 15.06 -7.01
C GLU A 32 3.58 14.14 -6.59
N VAL A 33 3.30 12.88 -6.25
CA VAL A 33 4.33 11.94 -5.81
C VAL A 33 5.21 11.53 -7.01
N LYS A 34 6.51 11.71 -6.84
CA LYS A 34 7.54 11.24 -7.78
C LYS A 34 7.74 9.72 -7.61
N PRO A 35 8.18 8.99 -8.65
CA PRO A 35 8.43 7.55 -8.54
C PRO A 35 9.34 7.13 -7.38
N SER A 36 10.32 7.96 -7.01
CA SER A 36 11.20 7.71 -5.86
C SER A 36 10.46 7.71 -4.51
N GLY A 37 9.28 8.33 -4.43
CA GLY A 37 8.42 8.34 -3.24
C GLY A 37 7.31 7.29 -3.27
N TYR A 38 7.24 6.44 -4.30
CA TYR A 38 6.18 5.41 -4.39
C TYR A 38 6.25 4.40 -3.25
N LEU A 39 7.45 3.97 -2.87
CA LEU A 39 7.61 3.04 -1.75
C LEU A 39 7.15 3.67 -0.44
N GLU A 40 7.56 4.91 -0.18
CA GLU A 40 7.17 5.63 1.04
C GLU A 40 5.65 5.78 1.12
N HIS A 41 4.99 6.17 0.02
CA HIS A 41 3.54 6.22 -0.02
C HIS A 41 2.90 4.84 0.17
N TYR A 42 3.41 3.80 -0.49
CA TYR A 42 2.91 2.44 -0.40
C TYR A 42 2.92 1.90 1.04
N LEU A 43 3.99 2.18 1.79
CA LEU A 43 4.15 1.78 3.20
C LEU A 43 3.15 2.47 4.14
N THR A 44 2.49 3.56 3.72
CA THR A 44 1.39 4.16 4.48
C THR A 44 0.08 3.37 4.39
N LYS A 45 -0.03 2.43 3.43
CA LYS A 45 -1.25 1.67 3.12
C LYS A 45 -1.10 0.18 3.39
N PHE A 46 0.07 -0.38 3.07
CA PHE A 46 0.35 -1.80 3.18
C PHE A 46 1.62 -2.04 3.99
N SER A 47 1.64 -3.15 4.72
CA SER A 47 2.77 -3.54 5.57
C SER A 47 3.69 -4.57 4.93
N CYS A 48 3.34 -5.08 3.75
CA CYS A 48 4.17 -6.02 2.99
C CYS A 48 4.06 -5.79 1.47
N VAL A 49 5.02 -6.35 0.74
CA VAL A 49 5.05 -6.40 -0.73
C VAL A 49 5.76 -7.69 -1.13
N GLU A 50 5.29 -8.34 -2.18
CA GLU A 50 5.98 -9.48 -2.80
C GLU A 50 6.93 -8.96 -3.89
N LEU A 51 8.15 -9.51 -3.92
CA LEU A 51 9.20 -9.21 -4.90
C LEU A 51 9.52 -10.48 -5.71
N ASN A 52 9.87 -10.33 -6.98
CA ASN A 52 10.39 -11.39 -7.86
C ASN A 52 11.90 -11.19 -8.06
#